data_AF-A0A094ZWT1-F1
#
_entry.id   AF-A0A094ZWT1-F1
#
_cell.length_a   1.000
_cell.length_b   1.000
_cell.length_c   1.000
_cell.angle_alpha   90.00
_cell.angle_beta   90.00
_cell.angle_gamma   90.00
#
_symmetry.space_group_name_H-M   'P 1'
#
loop_
_entity.id
_entity.type
_entity.pdbx_description
1 polymer ?
#
loop_
_entity_poly.entity_id
_entity_poly.type
_entity_poly.pdbx_seq_one_letter_code
_entity_poly.pdbx_strand_id
1 'polypeptide(L)'
;CNPTVNVEQFTSGLNKSGWLKHLHAILEAAYFVAKRLDEGNSVLVHCSDGWDRTAQVCALAQIILDPYYRTFLGLQALIEKDWIQFGYKFTERCGLVSGADPREISPIFTQFLDCLRHLLEICPTKFEYNIKLLKYLHDQIYSAVYGTFIGCSEKERVNLKLVVLSPIFKTHLPCTDFCT
;
A
#
# COMPACT_ATOMS: atom_id res chain seq x y z
N CYS A 1 -26.19 -6.57 -14.43
CA CYS A 1 -26.62 -6.25 -13.05
C CYS A 1 -27.02 -4.79 -13.03
N ASN A 2 -28.29 -4.47 -12.76
CA ASN A 2 -28.73 -3.08 -12.64
C ASN A 2 -29.04 -2.83 -11.17
N PRO A 3 -28.05 -2.52 -10.32
CA PRO A 3 -28.32 -2.28 -8.92
C PRO A 3 -28.98 -0.90 -8.81
N THR A 4 -30.30 -0.88 -8.66
CA THR A 4 -31.04 0.29 -8.17
C THR A 4 -30.72 0.48 -6.68
N VAL A 5 -29.47 0.81 -6.38
CA VAL A 5 -29.05 1.25 -5.05
C VAL A 5 -29.24 2.76 -5.02
N ASN A 6 -30.15 3.24 -4.18
CA ASN A 6 -30.31 4.67 -3.99
C ASN A 6 -29.17 5.24 -3.12
N VAL A 7 -29.00 6.57 -3.13
CA VAL A 7 -27.88 7.24 -2.43
C VAL A 7 -27.87 6.95 -0.92
N GLU A 8 -29.04 6.82 -0.30
CA GLU A 8 -29.16 6.53 1.13
C GLU A 8 -28.71 5.10 1.46
N GLN A 9 -29.14 4.13 0.66
CA GLN A 9 -28.70 2.73 0.76
C GLN A 9 -27.19 2.59 0.51
N PHE A 10 -26.66 3.30 -0.49
CA PHE A 10 -25.23 3.34 -0.78
C PHE A 10 -24.44 3.88 0.42
N THR A 11 -24.84 5.06 0.94
CA THR A 11 -24.16 5.72 2.07
C THR A 11 -24.26 4.88 3.33
N SER A 12 -25.43 4.29 3.61
CA SER A 12 -25.64 3.39 4.74
C SER A 12 -24.74 2.15 4.62
N GLY A 13 -24.67 1.53 3.44
CA GLY A 13 -23.80 0.39 3.17
C GLY A 13 -22.32 0.72 3.33
N LEU A 14 -21.88 1.86 2.79
CA LEU A 14 -20.52 2.35 2.93
C LEU A 14 -20.14 2.56 4.41
N ASN A 15 -21.01 3.21 5.19
CA ASN A 15 -20.79 3.43 6.62
C ASN A 15 -20.76 2.11 7.42
N LYS A 16 -21.64 1.17 7.08
CA LYS A 16 -21.71 -0.16 7.71
C LYS A 16 -20.50 -1.03 7.38
N SER A 17 -19.88 -0.86 6.21
CA SER A 17 -18.67 -1.61 5.83
C SER A 17 -17.47 -1.34 6.75
N GLY A 18 -17.44 -0.19 7.41
CA GLY A 18 -16.31 0.24 8.25
C GLY A 18 -15.06 0.63 7.47
N TRP A 19 -15.04 0.52 6.13
CA TRP A 19 -13.86 0.78 5.31
C TRP A 19 -13.23 2.15 5.59
N LEU A 20 -14.04 3.22 5.50
CA LEU A 20 -13.56 4.58 5.77
C LEU A 20 -13.10 4.77 7.23
N LYS A 21 -13.67 4.06 8.20
CA LYS A 21 -13.21 4.09 9.59
C LYS A 21 -11.82 3.49 9.73
N HIS A 22 -11.54 2.39 9.02
CA HIS A 22 -10.21 1.79 9.00
C HIS A 22 -9.18 2.70 8.32
N LEU A 23 -9.51 3.28 7.16
CA LEU A 23 -8.60 4.23 6.49
C LEU A 23 -8.30 5.45 7.37
N HIS A 24 -9.32 5.98 8.04
CA HIS A 24 -9.17 7.10 8.96
C HIS A 24 -8.20 6.76 10.11
N ALA A 25 -8.39 5.61 10.77
CA ALA A 25 -7.52 5.17 11.85
C ALA A 25 -6.06 4.96 11.41
N ILE A 26 -5.85 4.43 10.20
CA ILE A 26 -4.50 4.26 9.62
C ILE A 26 -3.84 5.62 9.37
N LEU A 27 -4.54 6.56 8.73
CA LEU A 27 -4.04 7.89 8.43
C LEU A 27 -3.79 8.71 9.70
N GLU A 28 -4.66 8.60 10.71
CA GLU A 28 -4.50 9.26 12.00
C GLU A 28 -3.23 8.75 12.72
N ALA A 29 -3.01 7.44 12.75
CA ALA A 29 -1.80 6.86 13.33
C ALA A 29 -0.54 7.31 12.58
N ALA A 30 -0.56 7.29 11.24
CA ALA A 30 0.56 7.76 10.42
C ALA A 30 0.88 9.24 10.64
N TYR A 31 -0.15 10.09 10.71
CA TYR A 31 -0.01 11.51 11.02
C TYR A 31 0.54 11.73 12.43
N PHE A 32 0.07 10.98 13.42
CA PHE A 32 0.58 11.04 14.79
C PHE A 32 2.08 10.72 14.84
N VAL A 33 2.50 9.63 14.19
CA VAL A 33 3.93 9.25 14.09
C VAL A 33 4.73 10.35 13.40
N ALA A 34 4.25 10.84 12.25
CA ALA A 34 4.92 11.90 11.51
C ALA A 34 5.10 13.16 12.36
N LYS A 35 4.05 13.60 13.05
CA LYS A 35 4.08 14.79 13.92
C LYS A 35 5.08 14.64 15.08
N ARG A 36 5.16 13.45 15.71
CA ARG A 36 6.10 13.21 16.80
C ARG A 36 7.55 13.27 16.33
N LEU A 37 7.84 12.73 15.15
CA LEU A 37 9.16 12.78 14.52
C LEU A 37 9.55 14.22 14.15
N ASP A 38 8.62 15.00 13.58
CA ASP A 38 8.84 16.42 13.25
C ASP A 38 9.15 17.28 14.50
N GLU A 39 8.56 16.93 15.65
CA GLU A 39 8.86 17.54 16.95
C GLU A 39 10.20 17.07 17.58
N GLY A 40 10.97 16.23 16.88
CA GLY A 40 12.28 15.74 17.32
C GLY A 40 12.24 14.52 18.25
N ASN A 41 11.09 13.85 18.40
CA ASN A 41 10.98 12.65 19.21
C ASN A 41 11.31 11.39 18.39
N SER A 42 11.90 10.38 19.03
CA SER A 42 12.00 9.03 18.46
C SER A 42 10.71 8.24 18.74
N VAL A 43 10.24 7.47 17.76
CA VAL A 43 9.00 6.69 17.86
C VAL A 43 9.26 5.22 17.49
N LEU A 44 8.75 4.30 18.30
CA LEU A 44 8.70 2.87 17.98
C LEU A 44 7.28 2.52 17.53
N VAL A 45 7.14 2.04 16.29
CA VAL A 45 5.87 1.56 15.76
C VAL A 45 5.90 0.03 15.74
N HIS A 46 5.00 -0.60 16.48
CA HIS A 46 4.81 -2.05 16.42
C HIS A 46 3.32 -2.39 16.50
N CYS A 47 2.98 -3.61 16.10
CA CYS A 47 1.68 -4.23 16.29
C CYS A 47 1.90 -5.61 16.92
N SER A 48 1.06 -6.59 16.62
CA SER A 48 1.26 -7.99 17.05
C SER A 48 2.52 -8.56 16.39
N ASP A 49 2.49 -8.78 15.07
CA ASP A 49 3.62 -9.39 14.33
C ASP A 49 4.51 -8.39 13.57
N GLY A 50 4.05 -7.14 13.43
CA GLY A 50 4.86 -6.06 12.85
C GLY A 50 4.95 -6.00 11.33
N TRP A 51 4.28 -6.86 10.57
CA TRP A 51 4.32 -6.84 9.09
C TRP A 51 3.07 -6.24 8.42
N ASP A 52 1.92 -6.13 9.10
CA ASP A 52 0.67 -5.61 8.51
C ASP A 52 0.48 -4.11 8.81
N ARG A 53 -0.15 -3.79 9.95
CA ARG A 53 -0.46 -2.42 10.39
C ARG A 53 0.80 -1.55 10.59
N THR A 54 1.89 -2.16 11.03
CA THR A 54 3.18 -1.48 11.17
C THR A 54 3.69 -1.00 9.82
N ALA A 55 3.65 -1.82 8.77
CA ALA A 55 4.05 -1.42 7.42
C ALA A 55 3.18 -0.26 6.90
N GLN A 56 1.86 -0.32 7.11
CA GLN A 56 0.94 0.77 6.74
C GLN A 56 1.34 2.10 7.39
N VAL A 57 1.49 2.12 8.72
CA VAL A 57 1.77 3.33 9.49
C VAL A 57 3.16 3.87 9.19
N CYS A 58 4.19 3.02 9.15
CA CYS A 58 5.56 3.42 8.85
C CYS A 58 5.69 4.00 7.44
N ALA A 59 5.12 3.35 6.43
CA ALA A 59 5.21 3.80 5.04
C ALA A 59 4.48 5.14 4.85
N LEU A 60 3.27 5.29 5.40
CA LEU A 60 2.51 6.54 5.29
C LEU A 60 3.18 7.70 6.05
N ALA A 61 3.73 7.46 7.25
CA ALA A 61 4.44 8.49 8.00
C ALA A 61 5.67 9.00 7.22
N GLN A 62 6.41 8.10 6.57
CA GLN A 62 7.53 8.45 5.70
C GLN A 62 7.09 9.29 4.49
N ILE A 63 5.98 8.94 3.82
CA ILE A 63 5.42 9.75 2.72
C ILE A 63 4.99 11.15 3.19
N ILE A 64 4.45 11.25 4.41
CA ILE A 64 4.03 12.53 5.01
C ILE A 64 5.25 13.42 5.32
N LEU A 65 6.38 12.85 5.73
CA LEU A 65 7.56 13.61 6.15
C LEU A 65 8.55 13.90 5.03
N ASP A 66 8.86 12.91 4.20
CA ASP A 66 9.97 12.99 3.26
C ASP A 66 9.46 13.13 1.80
N PRO A 67 9.73 14.28 1.14
CA PRO A 67 9.38 14.50 -0.26
C PRO A 67 9.97 13.45 -1.22
N TYR A 68 11.09 12.80 -0.87
CA TYR A 68 11.67 11.75 -1.70
C TYR A 68 10.65 10.65 -1.99
N TYR A 69 9.92 10.18 -0.98
CA TYR A 69 8.93 9.11 -1.13
C TYR A 69 7.68 9.50 -1.94
N ARG A 70 7.56 10.76 -2.37
CA ARG A 70 6.51 11.25 -3.28
C ARG A 70 6.93 11.28 -4.75
N THR A 71 8.17 10.87 -5.04
CA THR A 71 8.68 10.62 -6.39
C THR A 71 8.39 9.18 -6.82
N PHE A 72 8.47 8.86 -8.11
CA PHE A 72 8.32 7.46 -8.57
C PHE A 72 9.37 6.54 -7.95
N LEU A 73 10.63 6.98 -7.96
CA LEU A 73 11.75 6.22 -7.41
C LEU A 73 11.62 6.07 -5.90
N GLY A 74 11.14 7.11 -5.21
CA GLY A 74 10.91 7.05 -3.79
C GLY A 74 9.78 6.10 -3.42
N LEU A 75 8.63 6.16 -4.10
CA LEU A 75 7.53 5.22 -3.83
C LEU A 75 7.97 3.77 -4.08
N GLN A 76 8.73 3.52 -5.17
CA GLN A 76 9.32 2.22 -5.42
C GLN A 76 10.22 1.78 -4.27
N ALA A 77 11.20 2.62 -3.90
CA ALA A 77 12.13 2.31 -2.82
C ALA A 77 11.42 2.06 -1.49
N LEU A 78 10.33 2.78 -1.22
CA LEU A 78 9.50 2.59 -0.03
C LEU A 78 8.79 1.23 -0.05
N ILE A 79 8.19 0.84 -1.18
CA ILE A 79 7.52 -0.46 -1.32
C ILE A 79 8.52 -1.60 -1.21
N GLU A 80 9.68 -1.48 -1.87
CA GLU A 80 10.75 -2.48 -1.77
C GLU A 80 11.25 -2.63 -0.33
N LYS A 81 11.43 -1.52 0.38
CA LYS A 81 11.86 -1.52 1.77
C LYS A 81 10.76 -2.04 2.70
N ASP A 82 9.70 -1.27 2.92
CA ASP A 82 8.77 -1.48 4.04
C ASP A 82 7.79 -2.64 3.83
N TRP A 83 7.57 -3.04 2.59
CA TRP A 83 6.64 -4.12 2.28
C TRP A 83 7.36 -5.38 1.86
N ILE A 84 8.30 -5.30 0.92
CA ILE A 84 8.96 -6.49 0.40
C ILE A 84 10.03 -7.01 1.36
N GLN A 85 11.05 -6.20 1.66
CA GLN A 85 12.20 -6.64 2.48
C GLN A 85 11.81 -6.88 3.94
N PHE A 86 10.89 -6.07 4.48
CA PHE A 86 10.37 -6.24 5.85
C PHE A 86 9.32 -7.35 5.98
N GLY A 87 9.05 -8.11 4.92
CA GLY A 87 8.33 -9.40 5.01
C GLY A 87 6.82 -9.29 5.10
N TYR A 88 6.21 -8.30 4.45
CA TYR A 88 4.77 -8.32 4.24
C TYR A 88 4.39 -9.54 3.39
N LYS A 89 3.37 -10.26 3.85
CA LYS A 89 3.00 -11.56 3.32
C LYS A 89 2.13 -11.50 2.07
N PHE A 90 2.63 -10.93 0.98
CA PHE A 90 1.83 -10.70 -0.25
C PHE A 90 1.08 -11.95 -0.71
N THR A 91 1.76 -13.12 -0.82
CA THR A 91 1.12 -14.35 -1.31
C THR A 91 -0.04 -14.84 -0.43
N GLU A 92 0.10 -14.78 0.90
CA GLU A 92 -0.98 -15.14 1.84
C GLU A 92 -2.09 -14.10 1.81
N ARG A 93 -1.75 -12.82 1.96
CA ARG A 93 -2.71 -11.71 2.08
C ARG A 93 -3.54 -11.50 0.82
N CYS A 94 -2.95 -11.74 -0.35
CA CYS A 94 -3.62 -11.64 -1.64
C CYS A 94 -4.26 -12.97 -2.11
N GLY A 95 -4.08 -14.07 -1.36
CA GLY A 95 -4.66 -15.37 -1.71
C GLY A 95 -4.17 -15.94 -3.05
N LEU A 96 -2.87 -15.77 -3.37
CA LEU A 96 -2.33 -16.11 -4.69
C LEU A 96 -2.15 -17.61 -4.93
N VAL A 97 -2.27 -18.44 -3.88
CA VAL A 97 -2.10 -19.90 -3.95
C VAL A 97 -3.41 -20.63 -3.71
N SER A 98 -3.62 -21.71 -4.46
CA SER A 98 -4.76 -22.62 -4.21
C SER A 98 -4.65 -23.21 -2.81
N GLY A 99 -5.73 -23.08 -2.03
CA GLY A 99 -5.75 -23.53 -0.63
C GLY A 99 -5.20 -22.53 0.38
N ALA A 100 -5.02 -21.26 0.01
CA ALA A 100 -4.76 -20.19 0.97
C ALA A 100 -5.82 -20.18 2.08
N ASP A 101 -5.40 -20.04 3.34
CA ASP A 101 -6.32 -19.93 4.47
C ASP A 101 -7.16 -18.64 4.32
N PRO A 102 -8.49 -18.73 4.18
CA PRO A 102 -9.33 -17.54 4.02
C PRO A 102 -9.21 -16.53 5.17
N ARG A 103 -8.73 -16.98 6.35
CA ARG A 103 -8.51 -16.13 7.52
C ARG A 103 -7.25 -15.28 7.42
N GLU A 104 -6.29 -15.69 6.60
CA GLU A 104 -5.04 -14.96 6.35
C GLU A 104 -5.15 -13.96 5.19
N ILE A 105 -6.22 -14.05 4.39
CA ILE A 105 -6.48 -13.14 3.28
C ILE A 105 -7.01 -11.82 3.84
N SER A 106 -6.34 -10.71 3.53
CA SER A 106 -6.71 -9.39 4.04
C SER A 106 -6.19 -8.26 3.15
N PRO A 107 -6.98 -7.20 2.90
CA PRO A 107 -6.65 -6.13 1.95
C PRO A 107 -5.69 -5.07 2.54
N ILE A 108 -4.63 -5.48 3.24
CA ILE A 108 -3.74 -4.57 3.99
C ILE A 108 -2.97 -3.62 3.06
N PHE A 109 -2.38 -4.14 1.98
CA PHE A 109 -1.72 -3.29 0.97
C PHE A 109 -2.73 -2.42 0.21
N THR A 110 -3.93 -2.93 -0.07
CA THR A 110 -5.02 -2.16 -0.69
C THR A 110 -5.44 -0.99 0.18
N GLN A 111 -5.57 -1.18 1.49
CA GLN A 111 -5.83 -0.09 2.45
C GLN A 111 -4.71 0.95 2.44
N PHE A 112 -3.44 0.53 2.36
CA PHE A 112 -2.31 1.45 2.22
C PHE A 112 -2.41 2.30 0.95
N LEU A 113 -2.68 1.67 -0.20
CA LEU A 113 -2.87 2.39 -1.46
C LEU A 113 -4.06 3.36 -1.40
N ASP A 114 -5.14 2.99 -0.72
CA ASP A 114 -6.32 3.86 -0.59
C ASP A 114 -6.06 5.05 0.35
N CYS A 115 -5.30 4.84 1.43
CA CYS A 115 -4.76 5.93 2.25
C CYS A 115 -3.87 6.87 1.43
N LEU A 116 -2.98 6.33 0.58
CA LEU A 116 -2.12 7.13 -0.29
C LEU A 116 -2.93 7.90 -1.35
N ARG A 117 -4.01 7.31 -1.88
CA ARG A 117 -4.96 8.02 -2.77
C ARG A 117 -5.55 9.25 -2.09
N HIS A 118 -5.95 9.14 -0.83
CA HIS A 118 -6.44 10.30 -0.08
C HIS A 118 -5.39 11.40 0.08
N LEU A 119 -4.12 11.05 0.34
CA LEU A 119 -3.03 12.02 0.42
C LEU A 119 -2.77 12.71 -0.94
N LEU A 120 -2.82 11.95 -2.04
CA LEU A 120 -2.72 12.48 -3.41
C LEU A 120 -3.82 13.48 -3.71
N GLU A 121 -5.07 13.18 -3.35
CA GLU A 121 -6.22 14.05 -3.57
C GLU A 121 -6.15 15.35 -2.76
N ILE A 122 -5.63 15.29 -1.53
CA ILE A 122 -5.48 16.46 -0.65
C ILE A 122 -4.32 17.36 -1.11
N CYS A 123 -3.25 16.78 -1.66
CA CYS A 123 -2.03 17.50 -2.02
C CYS A 123 -1.53 17.14 -3.44
N PRO A 124 -2.32 17.41 -4.50
CA PRO A 124 -2.04 16.91 -5.85
C PRO A 124 -0.70 17.39 -6.44
N THR A 125 -0.21 18.57 -6.03
CA THR A 125 1.06 19.14 -6.52
C THR A 125 2.30 18.66 -5.74
N LYS A 126 2.12 17.81 -4.73
CA LYS A 126 3.22 17.31 -3.89
C LYS A 126 3.74 15.94 -4.32
N PHE A 127 3.10 15.31 -5.29
CA PHE A 127 3.43 13.97 -5.76
C PHE A 127 3.79 14.02 -7.24
N GLU A 128 4.78 13.23 -7.62
CA GLU A 128 5.15 13.06 -9.03
C GLU A 128 4.21 12.09 -9.73
N TYR A 129 3.61 11.15 -8.99
CA TYR A 129 2.71 10.12 -9.50
C TYR A 129 1.23 10.41 -9.24
N ASN A 130 0.36 9.83 -10.06
CA ASN A 130 -1.10 10.01 -9.98
C ASN A 130 -1.86 8.73 -9.58
N ILE A 131 -3.18 8.84 -9.45
CA ILE A 131 -4.07 7.73 -9.05
C ILE A 131 -3.98 6.51 -9.97
N LYS A 132 -3.62 6.68 -11.26
CA LYS A 132 -3.48 5.55 -12.18
C LYS A 132 -2.32 4.64 -11.78
N LEU A 133 -1.25 5.19 -11.20
CA LEU A 133 -0.14 4.36 -10.69
C LEU A 133 -0.62 3.48 -9.54
N LEU A 134 -1.41 4.04 -8.62
CA LEU A 134 -1.93 3.28 -7.48
C LEU A 134 -2.87 2.15 -7.94
N LYS A 135 -3.71 2.42 -8.95
CA LYS A 135 -4.55 1.39 -9.59
C LYS A 135 -3.71 0.30 -10.25
N TYR A 136 -2.68 0.69 -11.00
CA TYR A 136 -1.76 -0.26 -11.62
C TYR A 136 -1.09 -1.15 -10.57
N LEU A 137 -0.56 -0.58 -9.50
CA LEU A 137 0.04 -1.34 -8.39
C LEU A 137 -0.97 -2.30 -7.74
N HIS A 138 -2.20 -1.84 -7.52
CA HIS A 138 -3.28 -2.68 -7.01
C HIS A 138 -3.58 -3.87 -7.93
N ASP A 139 -3.61 -3.67 -9.24
CA ASP A 139 -3.83 -4.77 -10.18
C ASP A 139 -2.62 -5.74 -10.18
N GLN A 140 -1.39 -5.22 -10.03
CA GLN A 140 -0.18 -6.04 -10.02
C GLN A 140 -0.06 -6.96 -8.79
N ILE A 141 -0.57 -6.58 -7.62
CA ILE A 141 -0.53 -7.47 -6.44
C ILE A 141 -1.41 -8.72 -6.59
N TYR A 142 -2.40 -8.70 -7.49
CA TYR A 142 -3.28 -9.83 -7.78
C TYR A 142 -2.94 -10.54 -9.09
N SER A 143 -2.22 -9.89 -10.01
CA SER A 143 -1.95 -10.44 -11.35
C SER A 143 -0.96 -11.60 -11.32
N ALA A 144 -0.02 -11.60 -10.36
CA ALA A 144 1.13 -12.49 -10.30
C ALA A 144 1.94 -12.56 -11.61
N VAL A 145 1.82 -11.55 -12.49
CA VAL A 145 2.54 -11.46 -13.77
C VAL A 145 4.04 -11.27 -13.53
N TYR A 146 4.39 -10.59 -12.44
CA TYR A 146 5.77 -10.31 -12.05
C TYR A 146 6.07 -10.84 -10.65
N GLY A 147 7.33 -11.23 -10.42
CA GLY A 147 7.81 -11.72 -9.12
C GLY A 147 7.85 -10.70 -7.99
N THR A 148 7.59 -9.41 -8.24
CA THR A 148 7.69 -8.33 -7.24
C THR A 148 6.75 -8.51 -6.05
N PHE A 149 5.57 -9.09 -6.26
CA PHE A 149 4.57 -9.28 -5.19
C PHE A 149 4.32 -10.75 -4.86
N ILE A 150 5.29 -11.62 -5.15
CA ILE A 150 5.23 -13.06 -4.87
C ILE A 150 6.13 -13.39 -3.67
N GLY A 151 5.63 -14.25 -2.77
CA GLY A 151 6.30 -14.70 -1.56
C GLY A 151 5.90 -13.90 -0.31
N CYS A 152 6.16 -14.49 0.86
CA CYS A 152 5.83 -13.91 2.16
C CYS A 152 7.03 -13.33 2.92
N SER A 153 8.25 -13.54 2.42
CA SER A 153 9.47 -12.99 3.02
C SER A 153 10.58 -12.87 1.99
N GLU A 154 11.60 -12.08 2.30
CA GLU A 154 12.80 -11.97 1.47
C GLU A 154 13.51 -13.32 1.31
N LYS A 155 13.60 -14.11 2.41
CA LYS A 155 14.18 -15.45 2.38
C LYS A 155 13.47 -16.36 1.37
N GLU A 156 12.14 -16.32 1.36
CA GLU A 156 11.34 -17.12 0.43
C GLU A 156 11.56 -16.66 -1.02
N ARG A 157 11.59 -15.35 -1.27
CA ARG A 157 11.83 -14.78 -2.60
C ARG A 157 13.18 -15.20 -3.17
N VAL A 158 14.23 -15.20 -2.34
CA VAL A 158 15.56 -15.70 -2.70
C VAL A 158 15.52 -17.18 -3.05
N ASN A 159 14.84 -18.00 -2.25
CA ASN A 159 14.71 -19.44 -2.52
C ASN A 159 13.96 -19.73 -3.83
N LEU A 160 12.94 -18.93 -4.14
CA LEU A 160 12.18 -18.99 -5.39
C LEU A 160 12.92 -18.37 -6.58
N LYS A 161 14.12 -17.80 -6.38
CA LYS A 161 14.92 -17.10 -7.40
C LYS A 161 14.14 -15.97 -8.08
N LEU A 162 13.27 -15.30 -7.33
CA LEU A 162 12.49 -14.17 -7.82
C LEU A 162 13.37 -12.93 -7.92
N VAL A 163 13.31 -12.24 -9.05
CA VAL A 163 13.97 -10.94 -9.20
C VAL A 163 13.08 -9.87 -8.56
N VAL A 164 13.50 -9.34 -7.42
CA VAL A 164 12.75 -8.29 -6.69
C VAL A 164 12.66 -7.00 -7.52
N LEU A 165 13.72 -6.69 -8.28
CA LEU A 165 13.81 -5.56 -9.20
C LEU A 165 13.09 -5.84 -10.54
N SER A 166 11.80 -6.20 -10.47
CA SER A 166 11.04 -6.60 -11.66
C SER A 166 10.73 -5.42 -12.59
N PRO A 167 10.38 -5.72 -13.86
CA PRO A 167 9.97 -4.76 -14.86
C PRO A 167 8.90 -3.76 -14.43
N ILE A 168 8.06 -4.05 -13.43
CA ILE A 168 7.01 -3.13 -12.92
C ILE A 168 7.50 -1.69 -12.78
N PHE A 169 8.76 -1.50 -12.36
CA PHE A 169 9.37 -0.19 -12.22
C PHE A 169 10.49 0.11 -13.24
N LYS A 170 10.87 -0.86 -14.10
CA LYS A 170 11.96 -0.74 -15.09
C LYS A 170 11.49 -0.65 -16.54
N THR A 171 10.41 -1.33 -16.91
CA THR A 171 9.73 -1.03 -18.19
C THR A 171 9.22 0.37 -18.06
N HIS A 172 9.44 1.17 -19.10
CA HIS A 172 8.89 2.51 -19.22
C HIS A 172 7.37 2.42 -19.02
N LEU A 173 6.89 2.53 -17.78
CA LEU A 173 5.62 3.15 -17.48
C LEU A 173 5.75 4.47 -18.24
N PRO A 174 5.02 4.68 -19.35
CA PRO A 174 5.18 5.90 -20.13
C PRO A 174 5.03 7.03 -19.12
N CYS A 175 6.14 7.73 -18.85
CA CYS A 175 6.23 8.67 -17.72
C CYS A 175 5.08 9.68 -17.81
N THR A 176 4.61 9.95 -19.03
CA THR A 176 3.47 10.79 -19.38
C THR A 176 2.11 10.34 -18.82
N ASP A 177 1.86 9.04 -18.63
CA ASP A 177 0.51 8.57 -18.25
C ASP A 177 0.29 8.61 -16.74
N PHE A 178 1.37 8.47 -15.98
CA PHE A 178 1.36 8.37 -14.52
C PHE A 178 1.87 9.62 -13.81
N CYS A 179 2.55 10.54 -14.52
CA CYS A 179 2.87 11.85 -13.98
C CYS A 179 1.61 12.70 -13.78
N THR A 180 1.65 13.56 -12.76
CA THR A 180 0.72 14.70 -12.60
C THR A 180 1.08 15.86 -13.51
#